data_AF-A0A0N4XYS4-F1
#
_entry.id   AF-A0A0N4XYS4-F1
#
_cell.length_a   1.000
_cell.length_b   1.000
_cell.length_c   1.000
_cell.angle_alpha   90.00
_cell.angle_beta   90.00
_cell.angle_gamma   90.00
#
_symmetry.space_group_name_H-M   'P 1'
#
loop_
_entity.id
_entity.type
_entity.pdbx_description
1 polymer ?
#
loop_
_entity_poly.entity_id
_entity_poly.type
_entity_poly.pdbx_seq_one_letter_code
_entity_poly.pdbx_strand_id
1 'polypeptide(L)'
;MDLRKLSDTAKVDLCRKYFIIGLFGLPLVWLTNAVWFFGEAFLRPLSPETASIRKYVTLSALGVVFWFILLCVWETVFQVCFFG
;
A
#
# COMPACT_ATOMS: atom_id res chain seq x y z
N MET A 1 13.14 6.77 7.60
CA MET A 1 13.63 5.72 8.54
C MET A 1 14.42 4.70 7.74
N ASP A 2 15.50 4.16 8.29
CA ASP A 2 16.31 3.17 7.57
C ASP A 2 15.71 1.77 7.79
N LEU A 3 14.93 1.27 6.83
CA LEU A 3 14.28 -0.06 6.91
C LEU A 3 15.28 -1.18 7.17
N ARG A 4 16.53 -1.00 6.72
CA ARG A 4 17.58 -2.03 6.82
C ARG A 4 18.01 -2.30 8.26
N LYS A 5 17.76 -1.36 9.18
CA LYS A 5 18.10 -1.47 10.61
C LYS A 5 16.97 -2.09 11.46
N LEU A 6 15.80 -2.32 10.89
CA LEU A 6 14.66 -2.91 11.61
C LEU A 6 14.72 -4.44 11.56
N SER A 7 14.31 -5.10 12.65
CA SER A 7 14.08 -6.54 12.66
C SER A 7 12.97 -6.90 11.68
N ASP A 8 13.03 -8.10 11.12
CA ASP A 8 12.09 -8.53 10.09
C ASP A 8 10.65 -8.63 10.65
N THR A 9 10.48 -8.96 11.94
CA THR A 9 9.20 -8.86 12.68
C THR A 9 8.65 -7.44 12.77
N ALA A 10 9.52 -6.45 13.07
CA ALA A 10 9.09 -5.05 13.19
C ALA A 10 8.65 -4.48 11.83
N LYS A 11 9.25 -4.94 10.72
CA LYS A 11 8.83 -4.58 9.36
C LYS A 11 7.42 -5.08 9.06
N VAL A 12 7.08 -6.31 9.47
CA VAL A 12 5.73 -6.88 9.29
C VAL A 12 4.70 -6.06 10.06
N ASP A 13 4.97 -5.72 11.31
CA ASP A 13 4.07 -4.91 12.13
C ASP A 13 3.88 -3.51 11.57
N LEU A 14 4.94 -2.89 11.05
CA LEU A 14 4.88 -1.60 10.39
C LEU A 14 3.98 -1.68 9.14
N CYS A 15 4.22 -2.66 8.27
CA CYS A 15 3.42 -2.86 7.06
C CYS A 15 1.93 -3.09 7.38
N ARG A 16 1.63 -3.88 8.42
CA ARG A 16 0.25 -4.09 8.91
C ARG A 16 -0.38 -2.79 9.41
N LYS A 17 0.34 -1.98 10.20
CA LYS A 17 -0.16 -0.68 10.68
C LYS A 17 -0.45 0.28 9.54
N TYR A 18 0.46 0.41 8.59
CA TYR A 18 0.27 1.27 7.42
C TYR A 18 -0.89 0.80 6.55
N PHE A 19 -1.07 -0.52 6.41
CA PHE A 19 -2.24 -1.08 5.75
C PHE A 19 -3.55 -0.72 6.45
N ILE A 20 -3.63 -0.84 7.77
CA ILE A 20 -4.83 -0.46 8.56
C ILE A 20 -5.10 1.05 8.45
N ILE A 21 -4.05 1.89 8.53
CA ILE A 21 -4.19 3.35 8.40
C ILE A 21 -4.70 3.73 7.00
N GLY A 22 -4.21 3.08 5.94
CA GLY A 22 -4.71 3.35 4.58
C GLY A 22 -6.18 2.99 4.39
N LEU A 23 -6.72 2.09 5.23
CA LEU A 23 -8.14 1.72 5.25
C LEU A 23 -9.05 2.86 5.77
N PHE A 24 -8.49 3.86 6.46
CA PHE A 24 -9.18 5.11 6.83
C PHE A 24 -9.34 6.11 5.66
N GLY A 25 -9.20 5.65 4.42
CA GLY A 25 -9.40 6.49 3.22
C GLY A 25 -8.15 7.26 2.79
N LEU A 26 -6.96 6.74 3.09
CA LEU A 26 -5.70 7.35 2.69
C LEU A 26 -4.96 6.46 1.66
N PRO A 27 -5.33 6.53 0.37
CA PRO A 27 -4.69 5.73 -0.68
C PRO A 27 -3.18 6.03 -0.83
N LEU A 28 -2.74 7.26 -0.53
CA LEU A 28 -1.32 7.63 -0.51
C LEU A 28 -0.51 6.82 0.53
N VAL A 29 -1.14 6.43 1.65
CA VAL A 29 -0.48 5.61 2.68
C VAL A 29 -0.30 4.18 2.17
N TRP A 30 -1.27 3.62 1.44
CA TRP A 30 -1.08 2.32 0.79
C TRP A 30 -0.02 2.36 -0.31
N LEU A 31 0.07 3.46 -1.07
CA LEU A 31 1.09 3.62 -2.11
C LEU A 31 2.49 3.69 -1.50
N THR A 32 2.68 4.51 -0.45
CA THR A 32 3.97 4.61 0.25
C THR A 32 4.35 3.28 0.90
N ASN A 33 3.39 2.57 1.53
CA ASN A 33 3.60 1.21 2.04
C ASN A 33 4.06 0.26 0.93
N ALA A 34 3.37 0.27 -0.22
CA ALA A 34 3.71 -0.61 -1.34
C ALA A 34 5.10 -0.30 -1.89
N VAL A 35 5.42 0.95 -2.22
CA VAL A 35 6.72 1.34 -2.80
C VAL A 35 7.88 1.07 -1.85
N TRP A 36 7.71 1.35 -0.56
CA TRP A 36 8.79 1.23 0.42
C TRP A 36 9.13 -0.23 0.75
N PHE A 37 8.09 -1.08 0.86
CA PHE A 37 8.27 -2.50 1.10
C PHE A 37 8.43 -3.34 -0.18
N PHE A 38 8.18 -2.78 -1.38
CA PHE A 38 8.44 -3.46 -2.64
C PHE A 38 9.90 -3.90 -2.75
N GLY A 39 10.82 -3.01 -2.35
CA GLY A 39 12.25 -3.32 -2.34
C GLY A 39 12.56 -4.51 -1.44
N GLU A 40 12.02 -4.54 -0.21
CA GLU A 40 12.23 -5.64 0.73
C GLU A 40 11.51 -6.94 0.33
N ALA A 41 10.37 -6.84 -0.36
CA ALA A 41 9.57 -8.00 -0.76
C ALA A 41 10.14 -8.74 -2.00
N PHE A 42 10.81 -8.01 -2.90
CA PHE A 42 11.31 -8.56 -4.18
C PHE A 42 12.84 -8.62 -4.28
N LEU A 43 13.60 -7.77 -3.58
CA LEU A 43 15.08 -7.84 -3.62
C LEU A 43 15.66 -8.83 -2.60
N ARG A 44 14.97 -9.14 -1.48
CA ARG A 44 15.46 -10.13 -0.52
C ARG A 44 15.10 -11.56 -0.91
N PRO A 45 15.95 -12.55 -0.55
CA PRO A 45 15.64 -13.96 -0.72
C PRO A 45 14.38 -14.35 0.07
N LEU A 46 13.68 -15.37 -0.45
CA LEU A 46 12.36 -15.78 0.02
C LEU A 46 12.43 -16.39 1.42
N SER A 47 12.15 -15.58 2.44
CA SER A 47 11.97 -16.03 3.83
C SER A 47 10.47 -16.10 4.18
N PRO A 48 10.06 -16.87 5.21
CA PRO A 48 8.66 -16.91 5.65
C PRO A 48 8.11 -15.53 6.03
N GLU A 49 8.95 -14.64 6.56
CA GLU A 49 8.55 -13.26 6.88
C GLU A 49 8.40 -12.41 5.62
N THR A 50 9.33 -12.53 4.67
CA THR A 50 9.27 -11.85 3.37
C THR A 50 8.04 -12.26 2.56
N ALA A 51 7.62 -13.53 2.65
CA ALA A 51 6.40 -14.02 2.00
C ALA A 51 5.13 -13.35 2.55
N SER A 52 5.08 -13.12 3.87
CA SER A 52 3.98 -12.37 4.51
C SER A 52 3.98 -10.91 4.08
N ILE A 53 5.14 -10.25 4.08
CA ILE A 53 5.28 -8.85 3.60
C ILE A 53 4.79 -8.73 2.15
N ARG A 54 5.17 -9.68 1.28
CA ARG A 54 4.78 -9.66 -0.13
C ARG A 54 3.26 -9.70 -0.31
N LYS A 55 2.55 -10.52 0.47
CA LYS A 55 1.07 -10.54 0.47
C LYS A 55 0.48 -9.19 0.87
N TYR A 56 0.95 -8.57 1.96
CA TYR A 56 0.45 -7.27 2.39
C TYR A 56 0.77 -6.13 1.42
N VAL A 57 1.93 -6.18 0.77
CA VAL A 57 2.33 -5.23 -0.29
C VAL A 57 1.41 -5.37 -1.50
N THR A 58 1.15 -6.60 -1.97
CA THR A 58 0.21 -6.83 -3.08
C THR A 58 -1.19 -6.36 -2.73
N LEU A 59 -1.67 -6.63 -1.52
CA LEU A 59 -2.99 -6.19 -1.08
C LEU A 59 -3.08 -4.65 -1.01
N SER A 60 -2.03 -3.99 -0.50
CA SER A 60 -1.94 -2.54 -0.46
C SER A 60 -1.96 -1.96 -1.88
N ALA A 61 -1.20 -2.52 -2.81
CA ALA A 61 -1.18 -2.09 -4.21
C ALA A 61 -2.55 -2.22 -4.88
N LEU A 62 -3.26 -3.34 -4.66
CA LEU A 62 -4.63 -3.51 -5.14
C LEU A 62 -5.58 -2.47 -4.55
N GLY A 63 -5.43 -2.16 -3.25
CA GLY A 63 -6.18 -1.12 -2.59
C GLY A 63 -5.95 0.27 -3.20
N VAL A 64 -4.71 0.61 -3.56
CA VAL A 64 -4.39 1.87 -4.26
C VAL A 64 -5.11 1.94 -5.60
N VAL A 65 -5.02 0.87 -6.40
CA VAL A 65 -5.67 0.81 -7.72
C VAL A 65 -7.19 0.99 -7.57
N PHE A 66 -7.79 0.31 -6.60
CA PHE A 66 -9.22 0.45 -6.30
C PHE A 66 -9.59 1.90 -5.95
N TRP A 67 -8.86 2.54 -5.02
CA TRP A 67 -9.12 3.94 -4.66
C TRP A 67 -8.87 4.90 -5.82
N PHE A 68 -7.85 4.65 -6.64
CA PHE A 68 -7.57 5.47 -7.80
C PHE A 68 -8.72 5.43 -8.79
N ILE A 69 -9.25 4.24 -9.08
CA ILE A 69 -10.45 4.09 -9.93
C ILE A 69 -11.64 4.82 -9.31
N LEU A 70 -11.88 4.65 -8.00
CA LEU A 70 -13.00 5.29 -7.31
C LEU A 70 -12.92 6.81 -7.36
N LEU A 71 -11.73 7.40 -7.15
CA LEU A 71 -11.49 8.83 -7.31
C LEU A 71 -11.66 9.29 -8.75
N CYS A 72 -11.11 8.56 -9.73
CA CYS A 72 -11.29 8.91 -11.15
C CYS A 72 -12.76 8.90 -11.57
N VAL A 73 -13.52 7.90 -11.14
CA VAL A 73 -14.97 7.81 -11.40
C VAL A 73 -15.69 8.96 -10.73
N TRP A 74 -15.39 9.27 -9.47
CA TRP A 74 -15.98 10.39 -8.74
C TRP A 74 -15.73 11.73 -9.45
N GLU A 75 -14.48 12.02 -9.82
CA GLU A 75 -14.11 13.23 -10.55
C GLU A 75 -14.83 13.32 -11.91
N THR A 76 -14.92 12.20 -12.64
CA THR A 76 -15.61 12.15 -13.93
C THR A 76 -17.11 12.45 -13.77
N VAL A 77 -17.77 11.84 -12.78
CA VAL A 77 -19.19 12.12 -12.48
C VAL A 77 -19.38 13.57 -12.05
N PHE A 78 -18.48 14.09 -11.22
CA PHE A 78 -18.56 15.48 -10.75
C PHE A 78 -18.40 16.47 -11.90
N GLN A 79 -17.41 16.27 -12.78
CA GLN A 79 -17.20 17.14 -13.94
C GLN A 79 -18.33 17.05 -14.96
N VAL A 80 -18.80 15.84 -15.29
CA VAL A 80 -19.83 15.64 -16.33
C VAL A 80 -21.22 16.02 -15.83
N CYS A 81 -21.57 15.70 -14.59
CA CYS A 81 -22.94 15.82 -14.08
C CYS A 81 -23.21 17.12 -13.32
N PHE A 82 -22.17 17.78 -12.79
CA PHE A 82 -22.33 18.99 -11.96
C PHE A 82 -21.87 20.28 -12.64
N PHE A 83 -20.94 20.18 -13.60
CA PHE A 83 -20.38 21.33 -14.33
C PHE A 83 -20.67 21.33 -15.84
N GLY A 84 -21.26 20.25 -16.39
CA GLY A 84 -21.63 20.10 -17.79
C GLY A 84 -22.99 20.67 -18.16
#